data_AF-A0A534H9K4-F1
#
_entry.id   AF-A0A534H9K4-F1
#
_cell.length_a   1.000
_cell.length_b   1.000
_cell.length_c   1.000
_cell.angle_alpha   90.00
_cell.angle_beta   90.00
_cell.angle_gamma   90.00
#
_symmetry.space_group_name_H-M   'P 1'
#
loop_
_entity.id
_entity.type
_entity.pdbx_description
1 polymer ?
#
loop_
_entity_poly.entity_id
_entity_poly.type
_entity_poly.pdbx_seq_one_letter_code
_entity_poly.pdbx_strand_id
1 'polypeptide(L)'
;MKKQQVDHVLRAAGRITGEKQFIIIGSQSLHGKYPDVPDEILTSFEVDLIASKNADRTAWLNVIGVDSPFHESFGYYADPVDDATATLPKGWKGRLVNLPPGDTDGVKGLCLEPHDLAIAKYAASREKDLIFTREITRRGIVSEKRLLALLEDTPVGDEVRERIRSQITADFQAAKELRST
;
A
#
# COMPACT_ATOMS: atom_id res chain seq x y z
N MET A 1 11.67 1.93 0.84
CA MET A 1 12.16 0.80 -0.01
C MET A 1 12.11 1.18 -1.48
N LYS A 2 12.97 0.57 -2.31
CA LYS A 2 12.95 0.66 -3.78
C LYS A 2 12.11 -0.46 -4.38
N LYS A 3 11.55 -0.23 -5.58
CA LYS A 3 10.75 -1.23 -6.32
C LYS A 3 11.49 -2.56 -6.52
N GLN A 4 12.80 -2.53 -6.76
CA GLN A 4 13.63 -3.73 -6.90
C GLN A 4 13.67 -4.59 -5.63
N GLN A 5 13.52 -3.98 -4.45
CA GLN A 5 13.43 -4.71 -3.19
C GLN A 5 12.06 -5.40 -3.07
N VAL A 6 10.98 -4.77 -3.53
CA VAL A 6 9.65 -5.41 -3.67
C VAL A 6 9.71 -6.59 -4.64
N ASP A 7 10.42 -6.46 -5.77
CA ASP A 7 10.62 -7.55 -6.71
C ASP A 7 11.31 -8.75 -6.05
N HIS A 8 12.34 -8.48 -5.25
CA HIS A 8 13.05 -9.52 -4.50
C HIS A 8 12.14 -10.24 -3.50
N VAL A 9 11.33 -9.49 -2.74
CA VAL A 9 10.36 -10.08 -1.81
C VAL A 9 9.34 -10.95 -2.55
N LEU A 10 8.80 -10.49 -3.69
CA LEU A 10 7.86 -11.28 -4.50
C LEU A 10 8.49 -12.58 -5.02
N ARG A 11 9.74 -12.51 -5.49
CA ARG A 11 10.48 -13.70 -5.95
C ARG A 11 10.66 -14.71 -4.82
N ALA A 12 11.07 -14.26 -3.63
CA ALA A 12 11.21 -15.13 -2.46
C ALA A 12 9.86 -15.73 -2.05
N ALA A 13 8.81 -14.90 -1.98
CA ALA A 13 7.45 -15.31 -1.66
C ALA A 13 6.93 -16.40 -2.62
N GLY A 14 7.15 -16.24 -3.92
CA GLY A 14 6.75 -17.24 -4.91
C GLY A 14 7.50 -18.58 -4.79
N ARG A 15 8.78 -18.55 -4.37
CA ARG A 15 9.56 -19.77 -4.11
C ARG A 15 9.09 -20.52 -2.86
N ILE A 16 8.74 -19.78 -1.81
CA ILE A 16 8.29 -20.33 -0.52
C ILE A 16 6.90 -20.95 -0.66
N THR A 17 5.98 -20.22 -1.29
CA THR A 17 4.56 -20.58 -1.31
C THR A 17 4.16 -21.36 -2.56
N GLY A 18 4.97 -21.34 -3.62
CA GLY A 18 4.60 -21.81 -4.95
C GLY A 18 3.58 -20.91 -5.67
N GLU A 19 3.14 -19.81 -5.06
CA GLU A 19 2.21 -18.86 -5.66
C GLU A 19 2.85 -18.06 -6.78
N LYS A 20 2.03 -17.67 -7.76
CA LYS A 20 2.45 -16.86 -8.92
C LYS A 20 1.85 -15.46 -8.93
N GLN A 21 1.03 -15.14 -7.93
CA GLN A 21 0.40 -13.84 -7.82
C GLN A 21 0.12 -13.50 -6.36
N PHE A 22 0.48 -12.28 -5.97
CA PHE A 22 0.20 -11.72 -4.66
C PHE A 22 -0.50 -10.37 -4.79
N ILE A 23 -1.37 -10.07 -3.84
CA ILE A 23 -1.87 -8.73 -3.62
C ILE A 23 -0.91 -8.05 -2.65
N ILE A 24 -0.44 -6.86 -3.01
CA ILE A 24 0.33 -5.98 -2.15
C ILE A 24 -0.67 -4.98 -1.57
N ILE A 25 -0.78 -4.95 -0.25
CA ILE A 25 -1.47 -3.88 0.49
C ILE A 25 -0.42 -3.03 1.22
N GLY A 26 -0.81 -1.89 1.79
CA GLY A 26 0.15 -0.98 2.44
C GLY A 26 1.00 -0.15 1.47
N SER A 27 1.98 0.58 2.03
CA SER A 27 2.72 1.66 1.35
C SER A 27 3.44 1.21 0.08
N GLN A 28 3.93 -0.03 0.06
CA GLN A 28 4.65 -0.57 -1.10
C GLN A 28 3.75 -0.77 -2.33
N SER A 29 2.43 -0.72 -2.17
CA SER A 29 1.47 -0.68 -3.29
C SER A 29 1.70 0.53 -4.21
N LEU A 30 2.28 1.62 -3.71
CA LEU A 30 2.49 2.83 -4.50
C LEU A 30 3.41 2.58 -5.72
N HIS A 31 4.31 1.60 -5.63
CA HIS A 31 5.16 1.16 -6.75
C HIS A 31 4.35 0.64 -7.95
N GLY A 32 3.09 0.24 -7.77
CA GLY A 32 2.21 -0.20 -8.85
C GLY A 32 1.98 0.86 -9.93
N LYS A 33 1.83 2.13 -9.54
CA LYS A 33 1.73 3.26 -10.48
C LYS A 33 2.99 4.12 -10.53
N TYR A 34 3.79 4.13 -9.47
CA TYR A 34 4.95 5.00 -9.32
C TYR A 34 6.18 4.18 -8.92
N PRO A 35 6.78 3.40 -9.86
CA PRO A 35 7.91 2.54 -9.56
C PRO A 35 9.12 3.30 -8.99
N ASP A 36 9.34 4.53 -9.45
CA ASP A 36 10.45 5.40 -9.04
C ASP A 36 10.04 6.42 -7.96
N VAL A 37 9.04 6.07 -7.14
CA VAL A 37 8.58 6.96 -6.06
C VAL A 37 9.72 7.33 -5.10
N PRO A 38 9.83 8.60 -4.68
CA PRO A 38 10.89 9.04 -3.78
C PRO A 38 10.88 8.34 -2.42
N ASP A 39 12.08 8.07 -1.88
CA ASP A 39 12.25 7.33 -0.63
C ASP A 39 11.60 8.01 0.58
N GLU A 40 11.50 9.34 0.55
CA GLU A 40 10.82 10.17 1.55
C GLU A 40 9.36 9.77 1.77
N ILE A 41 8.70 9.19 0.76
CA ILE A 41 7.32 8.73 0.85
C ILE A 41 7.25 7.31 1.42
N LEU A 42 8.25 6.48 1.11
CA LEU A 42 8.27 5.05 1.45
C LEU A 42 9.26 4.74 2.58
N THR A 43 8.85 5.08 3.79
CA THR A 43 9.64 4.88 5.03
C THR A 43 9.51 3.48 5.63
N SER A 44 8.64 2.64 5.07
CA SER A 44 8.39 1.27 5.54
C SER A 44 9.39 0.28 4.91
N PHE A 45 9.72 -0.79 5.65
CA PHE A 45 10.64 -1.86 5.27
C PHE A 45 9.93 -3.21 5.05
N GLU A 46 8.66 -3.26 5.39
CA GLU A 46 7.72 -4.34 5.14
C GLU A 46 7.09 -4.23 3.75
N VAL A 47 6.84 -5.39 3.13
CA VAL A 47 5.90 -5.57 2.01
C VAL A 47 4.72 -6.40 2.48
N ASP A 48 3.56 -5.76 2.66
CA ASP A 48 2.36 -6.45 3.12
C ASP A 48 1.77 -7.28 1.97
N LEU A 49 1.80 -8.60 2.09
CA LEU A 49 1.43 -9.54 1.03
C LEU A 49 0.23 -10.42 1.40
N ILE A 50 -0.64 -10.65 0.42
CA ILE A 50 -1.70 -11.66 0.45
C ILE A 50 -1.50 -12.60 -0.74
N ALA A 51 -1.43 -13.90 -0.50
CA ALA A 51 -1.46 -14.91 -1.56
C ALA A 51 -2.82 -14.87 -2.29
N SER A 52 -2.82 -14.61 -3.60
CA SER A 52 -4.08 -14.33 -4.31
C SER A 52 -4.94 -15.57 -4.57
N LYS A 53 -4.36 -16.78 -4.63
CA LYS A 53 -5.11 -18.02 -4.92
C LYS A 53 -5.33 -18.87 -3.68
N ASN A 54 -4.29 -19.12 -2.90
CA ASN A 54 -4.37 -19.91 -1.67
C ASN A 54 -4.03 -19.02 -0.48
N ALA A 55 -5.04 -18.35 0.09
CA ALA A 55 -4.86 -17.40 1.19
C ALA A 55 -4.15 -18.03 2.41
N ASP A 56 -4.38 -19.32 2.68
CA ASP A 56 -3.73 -20.07 3.77
C ASP A 56 -2.20 -20.12 3.63
N ARG A 57 -1.66 -19.97 2.41
CA ARG A 57 -0.21 -19.94 2.17
C ARG A 57 0.41 -18.60 2.51
N THR A 58 -0.38 -17.54 2.71
CA THR A 58 0.14 -16.24 3.12
C THR A 58 0.95 -16.34 4.40
N ALA A 59 0.47 -17.12 5.38
CA ALA A 59 1.16 -17.32 6.66
C ALA A 59 2.55 -17.97 6.52
N TRP A 60 2.86 -18.64 5.40
CA TRP A 60 4.18 -19.24 5.17
C TRP A 60 5.25 -18.17 4.95
N LEU A 61 4.87 -16.93 4.59
CA LEU A 61 5.80 -15.83 4.40
C LEU A 61 6.46 -15.36 5.69
N ASN A 62 5.98 -15.80 6.87
CA ASN A 62 6.65 -15.55 8.15
C ASN A 62 8.12 -15.99 8.16
N VAL A 63 8.52 -16.97 7.33
CA VAL A 63 9.93 -17.41 7.20
C VAL A 63 10.85 -16.35 6.61
N ILE A 64 10.30 -15.34 5.92
CA ILE A 64 10.99 -14.14 5.42
C ILE A 64 10.37 -12.86 6.01
N GLY A 65 9.76 -12.98 7.19
CA GLY A 65 9.14 -11.89 7.93
C GLY A 65 10.12 -11.09 8.78
N VAL A 66 9.58 -10.25 9.65
CA VAL A 66 10.36 -9.47 10.61
C VAL A 66 11.29 -10.38 11.43
N ASP A 67 12.49 -9.88 11.72
CA ASP A 67 13.57 -10.58 12.43
C ASP A 67 13.97 -11.96 11.88
N SER A 68 13.57 -12.31 10.66
CA SER A 68 14.07 -13.50 9.97
C SER A 68 15.49 -13.29 9.45
N PRO A 69 16.24 -14.38 9.13
CA PRO A 69 17.53 -14.25 8.45
C PRO A 69 17.45 -13.47 7.13
N PHE A 70 16.29 -13.49 6.45
CA PHE A 70 16.05 -12.66 5.27
C PHE A 70 16.01 -11.18 5.63
N HIS A 71 15.27 -10.82 6.68
CA HIS A 71 15.22 -9.45 7.17
C HIS A 71 16.60 -8.94 7.60
N GLU A 72 17.32 -9.72 8.40
CA GLU A 72 18.68 -9.37 8.86
C GLU A 72 19.65 -9.19 7.70
N SER A 73 19.54 -10.03 6.66
CA SER A 73 20.45 -9.99 5.50
C SER A 73 20.18 -8.83 4.56
N PHE A 74 18.92 -8.43 4.38
CA PHE A 74 18.53 -7.48 3.33
C PHE A 74 17.97 -6.15 3.84
N GLY A 75 17.56 -6.07 5.11
CA GLY A 75 16.95 -4.89 5.72
C GLY A 75 15.50 -4.62 5.30
N TYR A 76 14.84 -5.60 4.68
CA TYR A 76 13.42 -5.56 4.34
C TYR A 76 12.83 -6.97 4.35
N TYR A 77 11.50 -7.08 4.46
CA TYR A 77 10.83 -8.35 4.72
C TYR A 77 9.40 -8.40 4.15
N ALA A 78 8.82 -9.60 4.09
CA ALA A 78 7.40 -9.78 3.79
C ALA A 78 6.57 -9.71 5.09
N ASP A 79 5.49 -8.95 5.10
CA ASP A 79 4.51 -9.01 6.18
C ASP A 79 3.27 -9.77 5.69
N PRO A 80 3.01 -11.01 6.18
CA PRO A 80 1.83 -11.75 5.79
C PRO A 80 0.57 -11.13 6.40
N VAL A 81 -0.36 -10.71 5.55
CA VAL A 81 -1.57 -9.99 5.93
C VAL A 81 -2.82 -10.60 5.28
N ASP A 82 -3.99 -10.06 5.59
CA ASP A 82 -5.27 -10.49 5.03
C ASP A 82 -6.11 -9.32 4.50
N ASP A 83 -7.26 -9.64 3.91
CA ASP A 83 -8.20 -8.65 3.37
C ASP A 83 -8.78 -7.72 4.45
N ALA A 84 -8.73 -8.10 5.73
CA ALA A 84 -9.25 -7.31 6.85
C ALA A 84 -8.20 -6.36 7.45
N THR A 85 -6.93 -6.53 7.08
CA THR A 85 -5.80 -5.75 7.59
C THR A 85 -5.90 -4.26 7.21
N ALA A 86 -6.57 -3.94 6.09
CA ALA A 86 -6.81 -2.58 5.65
C ALA A 86 -8.32 -2.29 5.50
N THR A 87 -8.78 -1.17 6.05
CA THR A 87 -10.15 -0.67 5.77
C THR A 87 -10.16 -0.02 4.40
N LEU A 88 -10.79 -0.67 3.42
CA LEU A 88 -10.79 -0.27 2.02
C LEU A 88 -12.20 0.01 1.49
N PRO A 89 -12.35 0.89 0.48
CA PRO A 89 -13.64 1.11 -0.16
C PRO A 89 -14.18 -0.15 -0.83
N LYS A 90 -15.51 -0.29 -0.90
CA LYS A 90 -16.15 -1.42 -1.60
C LYS A 90 -15.61 -1.55 -3.04
N GLY A 91 -15.42 -2.80 -3.46
CA GLY A 91 -14.94 -3.14 -4.80
C GLY A 91 -13.48 -2.81 -5.11
N TRP A 92 -12.64 -2.52 -4.09
CA TRP A 92 -11.22 -2.20 -4.28
C TRP A 92 -10.43 -3.23 -5.10
N LYS A 93 -10.76 -4.53 -4.98
CA LYS A 93 -10.12 -5.60 -5.76
C LYS A 93 -10.27 -5.39 -7.27
N GLY A 94 -11.38 -4.80 -7.74
CA GLY A 94 -11.59 -4.47 -9.15
C GLY A 94 -10.77 -3.27 -9.64
N ARG A 95 -10.07 -2.57 -8.75
CA ARG A 95 -9.23 -1.40 -9.05
C ARG A 95 -7.73 -1.66 -8.85
N LEU A 96 -7.36 -2.88 -8.50
CA LEU A 96 -5.97 -3.28 -8.36
C LEU A 96 -5.17 -2.96 -9.63
N VAL A 97 -3.94 -2.52 -9.45
CA VAL A 97 -3.01 -2.19 -10.54
C VAL A 97 -1.87 -3.18 -10.55
N ASN A 98 -1.39 -3.54 -11.74
CA ASN A 98 -0.24 -4.43 -11.84
C ASN A 98 1.03 -3.70 -11.39
N LEU A 99 1.86 -4.36 -10.58
CA LEU A 99 3.23 -3.94 -10.38
C LEU A 99 3.96 -3.97 -11.73
N PRO A 100 4.73 -2.93 -12.10
CA PRO A 100 5.51 -2.93 -13.33
C PRO A 100 6.48 -4.12 -13.41
N PRO A 101 6.81 -4.63 -14.62
CA PRO A 101 7.75 -5.73 -14.80
C PRO A 101 9.07 -5.52 -14.06
N GLY A 102 9.67 -6.62 -13.59
CA GLY A 102 10.93 -6.63 -12.86
C GLY A 102 11.44 -8.03 -12.61
N ASP A 103 12.45 -8.14 -11.74
CA ASP A 103 13.12 -9.40 -11.43
C ASP A 103 12.37 -10.20 -10.35
N THR A 104 11.18 -10.70 -10.73
CA THR A 104 10.26 -11.42 -9.82
C THR A 104 10.18 -12.93 -10.06
N ASP A 105 10.97 -13.47 -11.00
CA ASP A 105 10.87 -14.89 -11.42
C ASP A 105 9.45 -15.27 -11.89
N GLY A 106 8.80 -14.33 -12.58
CA GLY A 106 7.45 -14.48 -13.15
C GLY A 106 6.30 -14.30 -12.15
N VAL A 107 6.59 -13.99 -10.88
CA VAL A 107 5.57 -13.69 -9.87
C VAL A 107 4.94 -12.32 -10.14
N LYS A 108 3.60 -12.25 -10.15
CA LYS A 108 2.85 -11.00 -10.36
C LYS A 108 2.51 -10.33 -9.03
N GLY A 109 2.72 -9.02 -8.94
CA GLY A 109 2.18 -8.18 -7.87
C GLY A 109 0.94 -7.42 -8.33
N LEU A 110 -0.12 -7.43 -7.51
CA LEU A 110 -1.31 -6.61 -7.66
C LEU A 110 -1.35 -5.59 -6.53
N CYS A 111 -1.09 -4.33 -6.84
CA CYS A 111 -1.02 -3.26 -5.86
C CYS A 111 -2.37 -2.55 -5.70
N LEU A 112 -2.64 -2.03 -4.50
CA LEU A 112 -3.73 -1.07 -4.31
C LEU A 112 -3.57 0.13 -5.25
N GLU A 113 -4.69 0.59 -5.80
CA GLU A 113 -4.75 1.88 -6.48
C GLU A 113 -4.39 3.00 -5.49
N PRO A 114 -3.63 4.03 -5.88
CA PRO A 114 -3.18 5.07 -4.96
C PRO A 114 -4.26 5.73 -4.10
N HIS A 115 -5.49 5.91 -4.60
CA HIS A 115 -6.58 6.48 -3.82
C HIS A 115 -7.17 5.47 -2.83
N ASP A 116 -7.27 4.18 -3.20
CA ASP A 116 -7.66 3.11 -2.28
C ASP A 116 -6.63 2.97 -1.14
N LEU A 117 -5.33 3.04 -1.47
CA LEU A 117 -4.25 3.08 -0.50
C LEU A 117 -4.38 4.29 0.43
N ALA A 118 -4.62 5.49 -0.11
CA ALA A 118 -4.80 6.70 0.69
C ALA A 118 -5.99 6.58 1.66
N ILE A 119 -7.12 6.02 1.23
CA ILE A 119 -8.26 5.76 2.11
C ILE A 119 -7.89 4.82 3.25
N ALA A 120 -7.18 3.72 2.97
CA ALA A 120 -6.72 2.81 4.03
C ALA A 120 -5.81 3.54 5.04
N LYS A 121 -4.98 4.47 4.59
CA LYS A 121 -4.09 5.28 5.43
C LYS A 121 -4.87 6.29 6.29
N TYR A 122 -5.86 6.98 5.74
CA TYR A 122 -6.74 7.85 6.53
C TYR A 122 -7.59 7.07 7.54
N ALA A 123 -8.05 5.87 7.18
CA ALA A 123 -8.79 5.01 8.08
C ALA A 123 -7.92 4.59 9.27
N ALA A 124 -6.69 4.13 9.01
CA ALA A 124 -5.72 3.74 10.05
C ALA A 124 -5.23 4.91 10.91
N SER A 125 -5.04 6.10 10.31
CA SER A 125 -4.74 7.37 10.97
C SER A 125 -3.57 7.38 11.95
N ARG A 126 -2.56 6.52 11.74
CA ARG A 126 -1.31 6.55 12.51
C ARG A 126 -0.48 7.75 12.06
N GLU A 127 0.43 8.24 12.90
CA GLU A 127 1.27 9.40 12.57
C GLU A 127 2.00 9.24 11.22
N LYS A 128 2.62 8.07 10.98
CA LYS A 128 3.27 7.75 9.70
C LYS A 128 2.32 7.78 8.51
N ASP A 129 1.07 7.38 8.72
CA ASP A 129 0.06 7.32 7.65
C ASP A 129 -0.41 8.72 7.27
N LEU A 130 -0.54 9.64 8.23
CA LEU A 130 -0.86 11.05 7.98
C LEU A 130 0.27 11.79 7.24
N ILE A 131 1.53 11.48 7.58
CA ILE A 131 2.69 12.00 6.85
C ILE A 131 2.65 11.49 5.39
N PHE A 132 2.37 10.20 5.21
CA PHE A 132 2.24 9.59 3.89
C PHE A 132 1.14 10.25 3.05
N THR A 133 -0.07 10.43 3.59
CA THR A 133 -1.20 11.02 2.84
C THR A 133 -0.95 12.46 2.43
N ARG A 134 -0.29 13.24 3.29
CA ARG A 134 0.14 14.61 2.97
C ARG A 134 1.11 14.64 1.79
N GLU A 135 2.12 13.77 1.80
CA GLU A 135 3.13 13.75 0.74
C GLU A 135 2.55 13.34 -0.62
N ILE A 136 1.71 12.31 -0.68
CA ILE A 136 1.07 11.89 -1.94
C ILE A 136 0.08 12.96 -2.45
N THR A 137 -0.60 13.67 -1.54
CA THR A 137 -1.51 14.77 -1.88
C THR A 137 -0.73 15.96 -2.45
N ARG A 138 0.34 16.39 -1.77
CA ARG A 138 1.21 17.50 -2.18
C ARG A 138 1.76 17.29 -3.59
N ARG A 139 2.14 16.05 -3.90
CA ARG A 139 2.71 15.63 -5.20
C ARG A 139 1.67 15.38 -6.28
N GLY A 140 0.37 15.52 -5.97
CA GLY A 140 -0.71 15.32 -6.95
C GLY A 140 -0.90 13.87 -7.39
N ILE A 141 -0.43 12.91 -6.58
CA ILE A 141 -0.57 11.46 -6.84
C ILE A 141 -2.04 11.03 -6.71
N VAL A 142 -2.79 11.72 -5.86
CA VAL A 142 -4.21 11.52 -5.60
C VAL A 142 -4.99 12.82 -5.79
N SER A 143 -6.30 12.71 -6.01
CA SER A 143 -7.22 13.83 -6.16
C SER A 143 -8.31 13.85 -5.10
N GLU A 144 -8.62 15.04 -4.58
CA GLU A 144 -9.60 15.30 -3.53
C GLU A 144 -10.96 14.69 -3.90
N LYS A 145 -11.44 15.00 -5.10
CA LYS A 145 -12.72 14.50 -5.63
C LYS A 145 -12.81 12.98 -5.59
N ARG A 146 -11.74 12.27 -5.97
CA ARG A 146 -11.74 10.81 -6.01
C ARG A 146 -11.69 10.19 -4.63
N LEU A 147 -10.91 10.78 -3.71
CA LEU A 147 -10.86 10.32 -2.31
C LEU A 147 -12.21 10.49 -1.64
N LEU A 148 -12.86 11.64 -1.78
CA LEU A 148 -14.18 11.89 -1.21
C LEU A 148 -15.23 10.92 -1.76
N ALA A 149 -15.20 10.62 -3.06
CA ALA A 149 -16.10 9.62 -3.66
C ALA A 149 -15.86 8.21 -3.10
N LEU A 150 -14.59 7.81 -2.94
CA LEU A 150 -14.25 6.49 -2.39
C LEU A 150 -14.57 6.38 -0.89
N LEU A 151 -14.47 7.49 -0.15
CA LEU A 151 -14.84 7.54 1.25
C LEU A 151 -16.31 7.14 1.43
N GLU A 152 -17.23 7.61 0.57
CA GLU A 152 -18.65 7.21 0.62
C GLU A 152 -18.83 5.69 0.55
N ASP A 153 -18.05 5.01 -0.29
CA ASP A 153 -18.09 3.56 -0.45
C ASP A 153 -17.29 2.79 0.63
N THR A 154 -16.68 3.48 1.59
CA THR A 154 -15.85 2.87 2.64
C THR A 154 -16.71 2.44 3.85
N PRO A 155 -16.59 1.18 4.32
CA PRO A 155 -17.41 0.65 5.41
C PRO A 155 -16.90 1.12 6.80
N VAL A 156 -17.08 2.41 7.07
CA VAL A 156 -16.76 3.05 8.35
C VAL A 156 -17.99 3.74 8.94
N GLY A 157 -18.05 3.87 10.26
CA GLY A 157 -19.08 4.66 10.95
C GLY A 157 -18.97 6.15 10.66
N ASP A 158 -20.05 6.90 10.90
CA ASP A 158 -20.17 8.31 10.51
C ASP A 158 -19.10 9.21 11.16
N GLU A 159 -18.77 8.98 12.44
CA GLU A 159 -17.71 9.72 13.12
C GLU A 159 -16.35 9.54 12.44
N VAL A 160 -16.01 8.30 12.09
CA VAL A 160 -14.76 7.98 11.37
C VAL A 160 -14.79 8.57 9.96
N ARG A 161 -15.94 8.53 9.29
CA ARG A 161 -16.14 9.11 7.95
C ARG A 161 -15.86 10.62 7.94
N GLU A 162 -16.45 11.36 8.89
CA GLU A 162 -16.27 12.81 8.98
C GLU A 162 -14.84 13.20 9.41
N ARG A 163 -14.19 12.39 10.25
CA ARG A 163 -12.75 12.54 10.53
C ARG A 163 -11.92 12.41 9.26
N ILE A 164 -12.13 11.35 8.47
CA ILE A 164 -11.40 11.13 7.22
C ILE A 164 -11.66 12.27 6.22
N ARG A 165 -12.92 12.71 6.09
CA ARG A 165 -13.30 13.85 5.23
C ARG A 165 -12.55 15.13 5.61
N SER A 166 -12.47 15.40 6.92
CA SER A 166 -11.76 16.57 7.46
C SER A 166 -10.26 16.48 7.18
N GLN A 167 -9.65 15.30 7.36
CA GLN A 167 -8.23 15.06 7.06
C GLN A 167 -7.92 15.24 5.57
N ILE A 168 -8.75 14.69 4.67
CA ILE A 168 -8.60 14.89 3.22
C ILE A 168 -8.66 16.37 2.89
N THR A 169 -9.70 17.07 3.34
CA THR A 169 -9.86 18.50 3.06
C THR A 169 -8.65 19.31 3.55
N ALA A 170 -8.18 19.05 4.78
CA ALA A 170 -7.04 19.74 5.35
C ALA A 170 -5.74 19.52 4.55
N ASP A 171 -5.44 18.29 4.15
CA ASP A 171 -4.25 17.98 3.36
C ASP A 171 -4.29 18.68 1.99
N PHE A 172 -5.46 18.75 1.34
CA PHE A 172 -5.60 19.44 0.06
C PHE A 172 -5.58 20.96 0.17
N GLN A 173 -6.05 21.55 1.28
CA GLN A 173 -5.90 22.98 1.53
C GLN A 173 -4.43 23.35 1.75
N ALA A 174 -3.73 22.62 2.61
CA ALA A 174 -2.30 22.84 2.84
C ALA A 174 -1.48 22.70 1.55
N ALA A 175 -1.82 21.73 0.69
CA ALA A 175 -1.17 21.57 -0.61
C ALA A 175 -1.44 22.73 -1.60
N LYS A 176 -2.60 23.39 -1.52
CA LYS A 176 -2.94 24.57 -2.35
C LYS A 176 -2.18 25.82 -1.87
N GLU A 177 -2.07 26.00 -0.56
CA GLU A 177 -1.34 27.12 0.05
C GLU A 177 0.15 27.08 -0.33
N LEU A 178 0.79 25.92 -0.23
CA LEU A 178 2.21 25.72 -0.61
C LEU A 178 2.51 25.95 -2.10
N ARG A 179 1.51 25.83 -2.99
CA ARG A 179 1.69 26.09 -4.43
C ARG A 179 1.48 27.56 -4.80
N SER A 180 0.91 28.34 -3.88
CA SER A 180 0.61 29.76 -4.08
C SER A 180 1.72 30.68 -3.55
N THR A 181 2.70 30.10 -2.84
CA THR A 181 3.94 30.73 -2.34
C THR A 181 5.12 30.44 -3.26
#